data_AF-A0A0D7BPK1-F1
#
_entry.id   AF-A0A0D7BPK1-F1
#
_cell.length_a   1.000
_cell.length_b   1.000
_cell.length_c   1.000
_cell.angle_alpha   90.00
_cell.angle_beta   90.00
_cell.angle_gamma   90.00
#
_symmetry.space_group_name_H-M   'P 1'
#
loop_
_entity.id
_entity.type
_entity.pdbx_description
1 polymer ?
#
loop_
_entity_poly.entity_id
_entity_poly.type
_entity_poly.pdbx_seq_one_letter_code
_entity_poly.pdbx_strand_id
1 'polypeptide(L)'
;MLRSLPQTCPVALRQFNFVASLFVALVGKRVAGTTERITRTDILRALNMQESEETLDKYAKDCIETLSLLEQYGDGGSRENAKVVAMASSEAPPAPPNNEKPATNLLYLLRETDHLWRIEQREKKKSTSRPHETVITL
;
A
#
# COMPACT_ATOMS: atom_id res chain seq x y z
N MET A 1 -20.28 -3.65 -25.02
CA MET A 1 -19.54 -2.85 -24.02
C MET A 1 -19.71 -3.51 -22.66
N LEU A 2 -18.76 -4.33 -22.23
CA LEU A 2 -18.74 -4.85 -20.86
C LEU A 2 -18.41 -3.68 -19.94
N ARG A 3 -19.42 -3.12 -19.26
CA ARG A 3 -19.20 -2.16 -18.19
C ARG A 3 -18.30 -2.84 -17.17
N SER A 4 -17.10 -2.30 -16.94
CA SER A 4 -16.22 -2.81 -15.89
C SER A 4 -16.99 -2.75 -14.57
N LEU A 5 -17.14 -3.91 -13.91
CA LEU A 5 -17.77 -4.00 -12.60
C LEU A 5 -17.12 -2.98 -11.65
N PRO A 6 -17.88 -2.31 -10.78
CA PRO A 6 -17.29 -1.41 -9.80
C PRO A 6 -16.28 -2.21 -8.98
N GLN A 7 -15.01 -1.81 -9.03
CA GLN A 7 -14.01 -2.44 -8.19
C GLN A 7 -14.33 -2.10 -6.73
N THR A 8 -14.18 -3.09 -5.85
CA THR A 8 -14.22 -2.91 -4.40
C THR A 8 -12.81 -3.06 -3.85
N CYS A 9 -12.56 -2.59 -2.62
CA CYS A 9 -11.26 -2.78 -1.97
C CYS A 9 -10.85 -4.26 -1.92
N PRO A 10 -11.70 -5.22 -1.52
CA PRO A 10 -11.35 -6.64 -1.53
C PRO A 10 -10.96 -7.18 -2.91
N VAL A 11 -11.61 -6.72 -3.99
CA VAL A 11 -11.26 -7.14 -5.35
C VAL A 11 -9.90 -6.60 -5.76
N ALA A 12 -9.63 -5.32 -5.50
CA ALA A 12 -8.35 -4.71 -5.82
C ALA A 12 -7.21 -5.33 -4.99
N LEU A 13 -7.43 -5.62 -3.71
CA LEU A 13 -6.44 -6.27 -2.86
C LEU A 13 -6.12 -7.70 -3.30
N ARG A 14 -7.11 -8.45 -3.80
CA ARG A 14 -6.85 -9.76 -4.43
C ARG A 14 -5.96 -9.64 -5.65
N GLN A 15 -6.19 -8.62 -6.49
CA GLN A 15 -5.31 -8.35 -7.65
C GLN A 15 -3.90 -7.97 -7.20
N PHE A 16 -3.76 -7.10 -6.20
CA PHE A 16 -2.45 -6.72 -5.67
C PHE A 16 -1.69 -7.91 -5.09
N ASN A 17 -2.35 -8.78 -4.31
CA ASN A 17 -1.73 -9.99 -3.78
C ASN A 17 -1.26 -10.92 -4.89
N PHE A 18 -2.08 -11.11 -5.93
CA PHE A 18 -1.69 -11.91 -7.09
C PHE A 18 -0.45 -11.33 -7.79
N VAL A 19 -0.45 -10.03 -8.09
CA VAL A 19 0.68 -9.33 -8.74
C VAL A 19 1.94 -9.39 -7.85
N ALA A 20 1.81 -9.15 -6.55
CA ALA A 20 2.93 -9.23 -5.61
C ALA A 20 3.51 -10.65 -5.55
N SER A 21 2.66 -11.69 -5.59
CA SER A 21 3.14 -13.08 -5.64
C SER A 21 3.96 -13.37 -6.89
N LEU A 22 3.57 -12.82 -8.05
CA LEU A 22 4.34 -12.91 -9.28
C LEU A 22 5.66 -12.16 -9.17
N PHE A 23 5.66 -10.98 -8.54
CA PHE A 23 6.90 -10.23 -8.30
C PHE A 23 7.89 -11.06 -7.47
N VAL A 24 7.45 -11.65 -6.36
CA VAL A 24 8.29 -12.51 -5.52
C VAL A 24 8.77 -13.73 -6.29
N ALA A 25 7.90 -14.35 -7.10
CA ALA A 25 8.21 -15.59 -7.80
C ALA A 25 9.13 -15.39 -9.02
N LEU A 26 9.08 -14.25 -9.70
CA LEU A 26 9.68 -14.09 -11.03
C LEU A 26 10.74 -13.00 -11.12
N VAL A 27 10.66 -11.93 -10.33
CA VAL A 27 11.60 -10.80 -10.46
C VAL A 27 13.03 -11.28 -10.20
N GLY A 28 13.94 -10.90 -11.10
CA GLY A 28 15.34 -11.28 -11.04
C GLY A 28 15.66 -12.65 -11.62
N LYS A 29 14.67 -13.49 -11.94
CA LYS A 29 14.92 -14.74 -12.69
C LYS A 29 15.44 -14.41 -14.08
N ARG A 30 16.36 -15.25 -14.57
CA ARG A 30 16.97 -15.10 -15.89
C ARG A 30 16.03 -15.64 -16.96
N VAL A 31 15.87 -14.90 -18.06
CA VAL A 31 15.10 -15.37 -19.21
C VAL A 31 15.91 -16.43 -19.96
N ALA A 32 15.25 -17.53 -20.34
CA ALA A 32 15.92 -18.62 -21.03
C ALA A 32 16.49 -18.14 -22.37
N GLY A 33 17.76 -18.45 -22.63
CA GLY A 33 18.43 -18.07 -23.88
C GLY A 33 18.91 -16.61 -23.94
N THR A 34 18.74 -15.79 -22.89
CA THR A 34 19.24 -14.41 -22.87
C THR A 34 20.09 -14.15 -21.61
N THR A 35 20.71 -12.97 -21.52
CA THR A 35 21.36 -12.46 -20.29
C THR A 35 20.43 -11.61 -19.44
N GLU A 36 19.21 -11.35 -19.93
CA GLU A 36 18.25 -10.46 -19.30
C GLU A 36 17.59 -11.12 -18.09
N ARG A 37 17.10 -10.27 -17.17
CA ARG A 37 16.39 -10.68 -15.97
C ARG A 37 15.01 -10.05 -15.96
N ILE A 38 14.04 -10.83 -15.50
CA ILE A 38 12.64 -10.40 -15.42
C ILE A 38 12.52 -9.22 -14.45
N THR A 39 11.94 -8.12 -14.91
CA THR A 39 11.62 -6.95 -14.09
C THR A 39 10.14 -6.93 -13.70
N ARG A 40 9.76 -6.02 -12.79
CA ARG A 40 8.35 -5.82 -12.42
C ARG A 40 7.53 -5.35 -13.63
N THR A 41 8.09 -4.46 -14.44
CA THR A 41 7.46 -3.91 -15.65
C THR A 41 7.15 -5.02 -16.66
N ASP A 42 8.05 -5.98 -16.85
CA ASP A 42 7.84 -7.11 -17.76
C ASP A 42 6.64 -7.97 -17.35
N ILE A 43 6.49 -8.20 -16.04
CA ILE A 43 5.36 -8.94 -15.48
C ILE A 43 4.06 -8.18 -15.74
N LEU A 44 4.02 -6.86 -15.48
CA LEU A 44 2.82 -6.06 -15.71
C LEU A 44 2.46 -5.95 -17.20
N ARG A 45 3.46 -5.83 -18.08
CA ARG A 45 3.26 -5.91 -19.53
C ARG A 45 2.68 -7.26 -19.95
N ALA A 46 3.17 -8.36 -19.39
CA ALA A 46 2.65 -9.71 -19.66
C ALA A 46 1.21 -9.91 -19.18
N LEU A 47 0.79 -9.18 -18.14
CA LEU A 47 -0.61 -9.12 -17.69
C LEU A 47 -1.49 -8.20 -18.57
N ASN A 48 -0.97 -7.74 -19.71
CA ASN A 48 -1.65 -6.90 -20.68
C ASN A 48 -2.12 -5.56 -20.11
N MET A 49 -1.37 -5.00 -19.15
CA MET A 49 -1.55 -3.61 -18.72
C MET A 49 -0.95 -2.70 -19.79
N GLN A 50 -1.79 -2.24 -20.72
CA GLN A 50 -1.41 -1.34 -21.81
C GLN A 50 -1.27 0.11 -21.32
N GLU A 51 -0.31 0.35 -20.43
CA GLU A 51 0.00 1.67 -19.88
C GLU A 51 1.47 2.05 -20.11
N SER A 52 1.79 3.34 -19.92
CA SER A 52 3.18 3.80 -20.03
C SER A 52 4.06 3.17 -18.96
N GLU A 53 5.37 3.08 -19.21
CA GLU A 53 6.33 2.50 -18.27
C GLU A 53 6.30 3.19 -16.89
N GLU A 54 6.15 4.50 -16.86
CA GLU A 54 5.99 5.27 -15.62
C GLU A 54 4.73 4.87 -14.84
N THR A 55 3.64 4.59 -15.54
CA THR A 55 2.37 4.20 -14.90
C THR A 55 2.46 2.78 -14.35
N LEU A 56 3.12 1.87 -15.08
CA LEU A 56 3.38 0.51 -14.61
C LEU A 56 4.29 0.49 -13.38
N ASP A 57 5.36 1.29 -13.37
CA ASP A 57 6.24 1.41 -12.21
C ASP A 57 5.51 1.99 -11.00
N LYS A 58 4.69 3.04 -11.21
CA LYS A 58 3.84 3.59 -10.14
C LYS A 58 2.86 2.55 -9.61
N TYR A 59 2.20 1.80 -10.48
CA TYR A 59 1.27 0.73 -10.08
C TYR A 59 1.99 -0.35 -9.26
N ALA A 60 3.17 -0.78 -9.68
CA ALA A 60 3.98 -1.75 -8.94
C ALA A 60 4.34 -1.25 -7.54
N LYS A 61 4.74 0.02 -7.43
CA LYS A 61 5.06 0.67 -6.14
C LYS A 61 3.83 0.77 -5.24
N ASP A 62 2.73 1.29 -5.77
CA ASP A 62 1.47 1.43 -5.02
C ASP A 62 0.96 0.06 -4.54
N CYS A 63 1.07 -0.98 -5.37
CA CYS A 63 0.73 -2.36 -5.00
C CYS A 63 1.54 -2.87 -3.81
N ILE A 64 2.87 -2.76 -3.88
CA ILE A 64 3.78 -3.23 -2.82
C ILE A 64 3.56 -2.42 -1.54
N GLU A 65 3.45 -1.11 -1.65
CA GLU A 65 3.25 -0.22 -0.51
C GLU A 65 1.92 -0.47 0.18
N THR A 66 0.83 -0.63 -0.58
CA THR A 66 -0.50 -0.93 -0.04
C THR A 66 -0.46 -2.20 0.80
N LEU A 67 0.13 -3.28 0.28
CA LEU A 67 0.22 -4.56 1.01
C LEU A 67 1.10 -4.43 2.25
N SER A 68 2.24 -3.77 2.16
CA SER A 68 3.16 -3.58 3.29
C SER A 68 2.56 -2.72 4.41
N LEU A 69 1.76 -1.70 4.07
CA LEU A 69 1.04 -0.91 5.07
C LEU A 69 -0.16 -1.68 5.64
N LEU A 70 -0.83 -2.52 4.85
CA LEU A 70 -1.90 -3.38 5.35
C LEU A 70 -1.41 -4.43 6.34
N GLU A 71 -0.20 -4.98 6.19
CA GLU A 71 0.39 -5.87 7.19
C GLU A 71 0.59 -5.17 8.54
N GLN A 72 0.74 -3.85 8.56
CA GLN A 72 0.92 -3.06 9.78
C GLN A 72 -0.39 -2.58 10.36
N TYR A 73 -1.29 -2.05 9.53
CA TYR A 73 -2.49 -1.30 9.94
C TYR A 73 -3.81 -2.02 9.65
N GLY A 74 -3.76 -3.14 8.90
CA GLY A 74 -4.91 -4.01 8.65
C GLY A 74 -5.20 -4.96 9.81
N ASP A 75 -6.15 -5.86 9.58
CA ASP A 75 -6.67 -6.80 10.58
C ASP A 75 -5.55 -7.72 11.10
N GLY A 76 -5.36 -7.75 12.43
CA GLY A 76 -4.28 -8.48 13.07
C GLY A 76 -2.89 -7.83 12.94
N GLY A 77 -2.81 -6.62 12.39
CA GLY A 77 -1.56 -5.87 12.26
C GLY A 77 -1.06 -5.31 13.59
N SER A 78 0.26 -5.14 13.72
CA SER A 78 0.89 -4.59 14.94
C SER A 78 0.43 -3.17 15.32
N ARG A 79 -0.20 -2.46 14.39
CA ARG A 79 -0.72 -1.09 14.52
C ARG A 79 -2.13 -1.01 13.93
N GLU A 80 -2.93 -2.05 14.12
CA GLU A 80 -4.27 -2.15 13.56
C GLU A 80 -5.08 -0.84 13.70
N ASN A 81 -5.72 -0.43 12.61
CA ASN A 81 -6.56 0.75 12.56
C ASN A 81 -7.97 0.38 12.09
N ALA A 82 -8.98 0.63 12.94
CA ALA A 82 -10.37 0.26 12.66
C ALA A 82 -10.92 0.84 11.34
N LYS A 83 -10.50 2.05 10.94
CA LYS A 83 -10.94 2.65 9.65
C LYS A 83 -10.32 1.92 8.46
N VAL A 84 -9.04 1.55 8.56
CA VAL A 84 -8.35 0.77 7.53
C VAL A 84 -9.01 -0.60 7.38
N VAL A 85 -9.26 -1.30 8.49
CA VAL A 85 -9.92 -2.62 8.49
C VAL A 85 -11.30 -2.55 7.87
N ALA A 86 -12.11 -1.57 8.27
CA ALA A 86 -13.45 -1.36 7.72
C ALA A 86 -13.41 -1.08 6.21
N MET A 87 -12.48 -0.25 5.76
CA MET A 87 -12.36 0.10 4.33
C MET A 87 -11.82 -1.06 3.49
N ALA A 88 -10.84 -1.80 4.00
CA ALA A 88 -10.26 -2.97 3.32
C ALA A 88 -11.28 -4.10 3.16
N SER A 89 -12.16 -4.27 4.14
CA SER A 89 -13.21 -5.30 4.16
C SER A 89 -14.52 -4.86 3.50
N SER A 90 -14.65 -3.57 3.15
CA SER A 90 -15.88 -3.03 2.57
C SER A 90 -16.13 -3.58 1.17
N GLU A 91 -17.21 -4.33 1.03
CA GLU A 91 -17.76 -4.73 -0.28
C GLU A 91 -18.60 -3.62 -0.92
N ALA A 92 -18.92 -2.56 -0.17
CA ALA A 92 -19.58 -1.39 -0.73
C ALA A 92 -18.59 -0.67 -1.67
N PRO A 93 -18.99 -0.38 -2.92
CA PRO A 93 -18.20 0.50 -3.77
C PRO A 93 -18.09 1.86 -3.07
N PRO A 94 -16.91 2.50 -3.07
CA PRO A 94 -16.74 3.79 -2.42
C PRO A 94 -17.73 4.80 -3.03
N ALA A 95 -18.56 5.43 -2.19
CA ALA A 95 -19.38 6.55 -2.59
C ALA A 95 -18.46 7.77 -2.83
N PRO A 96 -18.41 8.37 -4.02
CA PRO A 96 -17.49 9.47 -4.26
C PRO A 96 -18.10 10.80 -3.81
N PRO A 97 -17.23 11.77 -3.46
CA PRO A 97 -17.29 13.06 -4.11
C PRO A 97 -16.35 13.11 -5.35
N ASN A 98 -15.28 12.30 -5.37
CA ASN A 98 -14.32 12.23 -6.47
C ASN A 98 -14.21 10.79 -6.98
N ASN A 99 -14.37 10.54 -8.29
CA ASN A 99 -14.36 9.23 -8.99
C ASN A 99 -13.05 8.40 -8.86
N GLU A 100 -12.35 8.45 -7.74
CA GLU A 100 -11.08 7.75 -7.53
C GLU A 100 -11.27 6.25 -7.29
N LYS A 101 -10.35 5.45 -7.83
CA LYS A 101 -10.37 3.99 -7.71
C LYS A 101 -10.27 3.58 -6.23
N PRO A 102 -11.04 2.60 -5.74
CA PRO A 102 -11.06 2.20 -4.32
C PRO A 102 -9.68 1.89 -3.74
N ALA A 103 -8.80 1.25 -4.52
CA ALA A 103 -7.43 0.96 -4.11
C ALA A 103 -6.61 2.22 -3.82
N THR A 104 -6.82 3.28 -4.61
CA THR A 104 -6.16 4.58 -4.42
C THR A 104 -6.62 5.22 -3.10
N ASN A 105 -7.93 5.19 -2.83
CA ASN A 105 -8.48 5.75 -1.59
C ASN A 105 -7.96 4.98 -0.36
N LEU A 106 -7.88 3.66 -0.45
CA LEU A 106 -7.31 2.83 0.62
C LEU A 106 -5.83 3.15 0.84
N LEU A 107 -5.03 3.26 -0.22
CA LEU A 107 -3.62 3.63 -0.10
C LEU A 107 -3.42 5.03 0.51
N TYR A 108 -4.28 5.99 0.15
CA TYR A 108 -4.26 7.31 0.78
C TYR A 108 -4.50 7.23 2.29
N LEU A 109 -5.55 6.50 2.71
CA LEU A 109 -5.86 6.27 4.12
C LEU A 109 -4.70 5.59 4.88
N LEU A 110 -4.07 4.58 4.26
CA LEU A 110 -2.91 3.89 4.82
C LEU A 110 -1.72 4.84 5.01
N ARG A 111 -1.40 5.66 4.00
CA ARG A 111 -0.32 6.67 4.07
C ARG A 111 -0.59 7.72 5.14
N GLU A 112 -1.84 8.20 5.22
CA GLU A 112 -2.25 9.17 6.24
C GLU A 112 -2.11 8.57 7.65
N THR A 113 -2.57 7.34 7.84
CA THR A 113 -2.47 6.62 9.12
C THR A 113 -1.02 6.43 9.55
N ASP A 114 -0.15 6.00 8.61
CA ASP A 114 1.29 5.84 8.88
C ASP A 114 1.96 7.17 9.20
N HIS A 115 1.61 8.25 8.50
CA HIS A 115 2.13 9.59 8.76
C HIS A 115 1.77 10.07 10.17
N LEU A 116 0.50 9.96 10.58
CA LEU A 116 0.03 10.34 11.91
C LEU A 116 0.76 9.55 13.00
N TRP A 117 0.87 8.23 12.82
CA TRP A 117 1.59 7.39 13.77
C TRP A 117 3.07 7.80 13.91
N ARG A 118 3.75 8.10 12.80
CA ARG A 118 5.15 8.56 12.83
C ARG A 118 5.32 9.89 13.57
N ILE A 119 4.36 10.81 13.45
CA ILE A 119 4.36 12.06 14.21
C ILE A 119 4.25 11.76 15.71
N GLU A 120 3.28 10.94 16.11
CA GLU A 120 3.11 10.58 17.52
C GLU A 120 4.36 9.94 18.13
N GLN A 121 5.03 9.04 17.40
CA GLN A 121 6.26 8.42 17.88
C GLN A 121 7.42 9.42 18.01
N ARG A 122 7.50 10.42 17.13
CA ARG A 122 8.50 11.49 17.23
C ARG A 122 8.26 12.35 18.46
N GLU A 123 7.01 12.70 18.75
CA GLU A 123 6.68 13.50 19.93
C GLU A 123 6.89 12.72 21.23
N LYS A 124 6.55 11.42 21.27
CA LYS A 124 6.86 10.52 22.41
C LYS A 124 8.36 10.43 22.69
N LYS A 125 9.20 10.39 21.65
CA LYS A 125 10.66 10.38 21.80
C LYS A 125 11.23 11.71 22.31
N LYS A 126 10.62 12.85 21.94
CA LYS A 126 11.03 14.18 22.43
C LYS A 126 10.62 14.43 23.88
N SER A 127 9.51 13.88 24.34
CA SER A 127 9.06 14.03 25.73
C SER A 127 9.87 13.18 26.71
N THR A 128 10.36 12.02 26.27
CA THR A 128 11.20 11.11 27.08
C THR A 128 12.68 11.51 27.16
N SER A 129 13.15 12.45 26.32
CA SER A 129 14.53 12.93 26.33
C SER A 129 14.76 14.23 27.08
N ARG A 130 13.71 14.84 27.67
CA ARG A 130 13.87 15.99 28.59
C ARG A 130 14.05 15.46 30.02
N PRO A 131 15.25 15.49 30.61
CA PRO A 131 15.37 15.22 32.04
C PRO A 131 14.63 16.32 32.80
N HIS A 132 13.90 15.94 33.83
CA HIS A 132 13.38 16.87 34.83
C HIS A 132 14.56 17.69 35.38
N GLU A 133 14.67 18.94 34.94
CA GLU A 133 15.47 19.94 35.64
C GLU A 133 14.78 20.18 36.98
N THR A 134 15.28 19.51 38.01
CA THR A 134 14.91 19.79 39.39
C THR A 134 15.33 21.22 39.68
N VAL A 135 14.36 22.13 39.66
CA VAL A 135 14.54 23.50 40.14
C VAL A 135 14.81 23.40 41.65
N ILE A 136 16.09 23.49 42.03
CA ILE A 136 16.48 23.73 43.41
C ILE A 136 16.34 25.23 43.64
N THR A 137 15.21 25.63 44.23
CA THR A 137 15.04 26.98 44.77
C THR A 137 15.81 27.04 46.09
N LEU A 138 16.83 27.90 46.15
CA LEU A 138 17.50 28.32 47.39
C LEU A 138 16.81 29.55 47.98
#